data_AF-A0A3L7A4D1-F1
#
_entry.id   AF-A0A3L7A4D1-F1
#
_cell.length_a   1.000
_cell.length_b   1.000
_cell.length_c   1.000
_cell.angle_alpha   90.00
_cell.angle_beta   90.00
_cell.angle_gamma   90.00
#
_symmetry.space_group_name_H-M   'P 1'
#
loop_
_entity.id
_entity.type
_entity.pdbx_description
1 polymer ?
#
loop_
_entity_poly.entity_id
_entity_poly.type
_entity_poly.pdbx_seq_one_letter_code
_entity_poly.pdbx_strand_id
1 'polypeptide(L)'
;MTGDAGTALIRNVVVRSASESEGNTTKRALPWSAESSLSAADAAGYHKVVLFAKNVDGSRGALSCEITINGEVVASQHTTGYKPITCLYHAN
;
A
#
# COMPACT_ATOMS: atom_id res chain seq x y z
N MET A 1 -23.79 2.94 11.22
CA MET A 1 -23.39 2.25 9.97
C MET A 1 -22.19 1.38 10.28
N THR A 2 -22.40 0.12 10.63
CA THR A 2 -21.35 -0.87 10.92
C THR A 2 -21.55 -2.01 9.93
N GLY A 3 -21.20 -1.77 8.67
CA GLY A 3 -21.45 -2.69 7.55
C GLY A 3 -20.20 -3.48 7.21
N ASP A 4 -19.99 -4.56 7.98
CA ASP A 4 -19.15 -5.74 7.76
C ASP A 4 -17.88 -5.61 6.89
N ALA A 5 -16.79 -5.31 7.60
CA ALA A 5 -15.47 -5.93 7.51
C ALA A 5 -15.26 -6.98 6.40
N GLY A 6 -15.09 -6.51 5.17
CA GLY A 6 -14.77 -7.37 4.03
C GLY A 6 -13.30 -7.79 4.00
N THR A 7 -12.87 -8.34 2.87
CA THR A 7 -11.45 -8.66 2.61
C THR A 7 -10.86 -7.66 1.61
N ALA A 8 -9.62 -7.26 1.82
CA ALA A 8 -8.83 -6.48 0.87
C ALA A 8 -7.65 -7.29 0.33
N LEU A 9 -7.36 -7.12 -0.95
CA LEU A 9 -6.10 -7.49 -1.57
C LEU A 9 -5.10 -6.37 -1.33
N ILE A 10 -3.96 -6.69 -0.74
CA ILE A 10 -2.88 -5.75 -0.43
C ILE A 10 -1.63 -6.19 -1.17
N ARG A 11 -0.96 -5.22 -1.79
CA ARG A 11 0.35 -5.42 -2.43
C ARG A 11 1.25 -4.25 -2.08
N ASN A 12 2.31 -4.55 -1.33
CA ASN A 12 3.35 -3.60 -0.99
C ASN A 12 4.63 -4.04 -1.70
N VAL A 13 5.20 -3.17 -2.52
CA VAL A 13 6.39 -3.46 -3.30
C VAL A 13 7.41 -2.35 -3.10
N VAL A 14 8.60 -2.74 -2.67
CA VAL A 14 9.79 -1.88 -2.69
C VAL A 14 10.66 -2.42 -3.80
N VAL A 15 10.92 -1.59 -4.81
CA VAL A 15 11.65 -1.96 -6.02
C VAL A 15 13.03 -1.32 -5.94
N ARG A 16 14.04 -2.14 -5.70
CA ARG A 16 15.48 -1.81 -5.77
C ARG A 16 16.13 -2.31 -7.06
N SER A 17 15.49 -3.26 -7.73
CA SER A 17 15.91 -3.77 -9.03
C SER A 17 14.70 -4.20 -9.85
N ALA A 18 14.88 -4.38 -11.17
CA ALA A 18 13.77 -4.77 -12.06
C ALA A 18 13.07 -6.08 -11.62
N SER A 19 13.80 -7.02 -11.02
CA SER A 19 13.27 -8.31 -10.55
C SER A 19 12.40 -8.21 -9.30
N GLU A 20 12.53 -7.15 -8.49
CA GLU A 20 11.69 -6.96 -7.29
C GLU A 20 10.29 -6.41 -7.60
N SER A 21 10.00 -6.09 -8.87
CA SER A 21 8.69 -5.61 -9.31
C SER A 21 7.57 -6.68 -9.24
N GLU A 22 7.93 -7.95 -9.00
CA GLU A 22 7.02 -9.10 -8.88
C GLU A 22 6.51 -9.34 -7.44
N GLY A 23 6.29 -8.28 -6.65
CA GLY A 23 5.81 -8.45 -5.27
C GLY A 23 4.49 -9.23 -5.14
N ASN A 24 4.35 -10.03 -4.09
CA ASN A 24 3.17 -10.87 -3.85
C ASN A 24 1.95 -10.07 -3.41
N THR A 25 0.77 -10.45 -3.91
CA THR A 25 -0.52 -9.92 -3.42
C THR A 25 -1.04 -10.81 -2.30
N THR A 26 -1.44 -10.21 -1.19
CA THR A 26 -1.98 -10.92 -0.02
C THR A 26 -3.43 -10.53 0.26
N LYS A 27 -4.23 -11.47 0.75
CA LYS A 27 -5.61 -11.21 1.22
C LYS A 27 -5.60 -10.91 2.72
N ARG A 28 -6.29 -9.86 3.15
CA ARG A 28 -6.43 -9.46 4.55
C ARG A 28 -7.90 -9.16 4.88
N ALA A 29 -8.41 -9.70 5.99
CA ALA A 29 -9.70 -9.29 6.53
C ALA A 29 -9.58 -7.90 7.15
N LEU A 30 -10.60 -7.06 7.00
CA LEU A 30 -10.67 -5.73 7.62
C LEU A 30 -11.29 -5.82 9.03
N PRO A 31 -10.96 -4.92 9.97
CA PRO A 31 -9.92 -3.90 9.86
C PRO A 31 -8.51 -4.51 9.88
N TRP A 32 -7.62 -3.96 9.06
CA TRP A 32 -6.22 -4.34 9.02
C TRP A 32 -5.36 -3.11 8.77
N SER A 33 -4.21 -3.06 9.42
CA SER A 33 -3.16 -2.08 9.19
C SER A 33 -1.81 -2.77 9.22
N ALA A 34 -0.87 -2.27 8.43
CA ALA A 34 0.54 -2.58 8.59
C ALA A 34 1.36 -1.34 8.27
N GLU A 35 2.49 -1.24 8.95
CA GLU A 35 3.52 -0.24 8.71
C GLU A 35 4.79 -0.98 8.29
N SER A 36 5.58 -0.35 7.43
CA SER A 36 6.88 -0.86 7.04
C SER A 36 7.81 0.32 6.84
N SER A 37 8.98 0.24 7.47
CA SER A 37 10.00 1.27 7.41
C SER A 37 11.21 0.72 6.68
N LEU A 38 11.80 1.55 5.83
CA LEU A 38 13.07 1.25 5.16
C LEU A 38 14.18 1.96 5.93
N SER A 39 15.29 1.25 6.20
CA SER A 39 16.47 1.90 6.74
C SER A 39 17.09 2.84 5.70
N ALA A 40 17.95 3.77 6.12
CA ALA A 40 18.69 4.62 5.18
C ALA A 40 19.54 3.79 4.19
N ALA A 41 20.05 2.62 4.62
CA ALA A 41 20.77 1.70 3.75
C ALA A 41 19.86 1.05 2.71
N ASP A 42 18.64 0.64 3.10
CA ASP A 42 17.63 0.14 2.15
C ASP A 42 17.16 1.23 1.19
N ALA A 43 17.08 2.47 1.69
CA ALA A 43 16.66 3.64 0.94
C ALA A 43 17.76 4.19 0.00
N ALA A 44 19.01 3.76 0.13
CA ALA A 44 20.06 4.16 -0.80
C ALA A 44 19.94 3.47 -2.16
N GLY A 45 19.26 2.31 -2.22
CA GLY A 45 19.14 1.48 -3.41
C GLY A 45 17.73 1.32 -3.97
N TYR A 46 16.71 1.94 -3.38
CA TYR A 46 15.35 1.86 -3.93
C TYR A 46 15.16 2.85 -5.08
N HIS A 47 14.39 2.42 -6.07
CA HIS A 47 13.93 3.26 -7.17
C HIS A 47 12.46 3.61 -7.00
N LYS A 48 11.66 2.71 -6.44
CA LYS A 48 10.20 2.87 -6.40
C LYS A 48 9.57 2.17 -5.19
N VAL A 49 8.56 2.80 -4.60
CA VAL A 49 7.68 2.20 -3.59
C VAL A 49 6.25 2.23 -4.12
N VAL A 50 5.56 1.10 -4.08
CA VAL A 50 4.16 0.96 -4.49
C VAL A 50 3.38 0.32 -3.37
N LEU A 51 2.38 1.04 -2.86
CA LEU A 51 1.36 0.49 -1.96
C LEU A 51 0.05 0.44 -2.72
N PHE A 52 -0.51 -0.76 -2.87
CA PHE A 52 -1.78 -0.98 -3.55
C PHE A 52 -2.72 -1.72 -2.61
N ALA A 53 -3.97 -1.28 -2.57
CA ALA A 53 -5.04 -2.00 -1.90
C ALA A 53 -6.34 -1.97 -2.73
N LYS A 54 -7.06 -3.08 -2.76
CA LYS A 54 -8.39 -3.19 -3.39
C LYS A 54 -9.29 -4.07 -2.54
N ASN A 55 -10.52 -3.65 -2.28
CA ASN A 55 -11.52 -4.54 -1.70
C ASN A 55 -11.82 -5.71 -2.66
N VAL A 56 -11.92 -6.92 -2.13
CA VAL A 56 -12.33 -8.11 -2.90
C VAL A 56 -13.77 -7.93 -3.37
N ASP A 57 -14.11 -8.46 -4.53
CA ASP A 57 -15.42 -8.25 -5.16
C ASP A 57 -16.57 -8.55 -4.18
N GLY A 58 -17.49 -7.60 -4.05
CA GLY A 58 -18.58 -7.63 -3.08
C GLY A 58 -18.26 -7.03 -1.69
N SER A 59 -16.99 -6.95 -1.30
CA SER A 59 -16.55 -6.33 -0.05
C SER A 59 -16.60 -4.80 -0.13
N ARG A 60 -16.97 -4.15 0.98
CA ARG A 60 -16.90 -2.70 1.16
C ARG A 60 -16.04 -2.40 2.38
N GLY A 61 -15.13 -1.45 2.24
CA GLY A 61 -14.24 -1.04 3.32
C GLY A 61 -13.65 0.34 3.06
N ALA A 62 -13.24 1.01 4.14
CA ALA A 62 -12.35 2.15 4.03
C ALA A 62 -10.92 1.64 3.82
N LEU A 63 -10.26 2.11 2.77
CA LEU A 63 -8.86 1.80 2.50
C LEU A 63 -8.07 3.11 2.52
N SER A 64 -6.89 3.07 3.12
CA SER A 64 -5.93 4.16 3.12
C SER A 64 -4.52 3.63 2.90
N CYS A 65 -3.71 4.42 2.21
CA CYS A 65 -2.28 4.22 2.13
C CYS A 65 -1.58 5.55 2.32
N GLU A 66 -0.37 5.50 2.85
CA GLU A 66 0.49 6.66 3.05
C GLU A 66 1.95 6.23 2.87
N ILE A 67 2.75 7.10 2.25
CA ILE A 67 4.19 6.97 2.16
C ILE A 67 4.78 8.26 2.73
N THR A 68 5.68 8.08 3.69
CA THR A 68 6.36 9.17 4.39
C THR A 68 7.87 9.03 4.22
N ILE A 69 8.55 10.11 3.84
CA ILE A 69 10.00 10.17 3.68
C ILE A 69 10.51 11.32 4.55
N ASN A 70 11.44 11.02 5.46
CA ASN A 70 12.01 12.02 6.39
C ASN A 70 10.94 12.81 7.19
N GLY A 71 9.81 12.17 7.49
CA GLY A 71 8.69 12.79 8.21
C GLY A 71 7.70 13.56 7.34
N GLU A 72 7.93 13.69 6.03
CA GLU A 72 7.03 14.34 5.08
C GLU A 72 6.19 13.31 4.32
N VAL A 73 4.87 13.53 4.24
CA VAL A 73 3.96 12.69 3.46
C VAL A 73 4.15 13.00 1.98
N VAL A 74 4.75 12.07 1.23
CA VAL A 74 5.03 12.22 -0.20
C VAL A 74 3.95 11.59 -1.09
N ALA A 75 3.15 10.67 -0.56
CA ALA A 75 1.97 10.12 -1.23
C ALA A 75 0.95 9.65 -0.20
N SER A 76 -0.32 10.02 -0.39
CA SER A 76 -1.43 9.51 0.44
C SER A 76 -2.68 9.37 -0.41
N GLN A 77 -3.43 8.30 -0.18
CA GLN A 77 -4.75 8.10 -0.77
C GLN A 77 -5.69 7.49 0.25
N HIS A 78 -6.95 7.87 0.13
CA HIS A 78 -8.05 7.33 0.91
C HIS A 78 -9.26 7.09 0.01
N THR A 79 -9.98 6.01 0.24
CA THR A 79 -11.27 5.76 -0.39
C THR A 79 -12.20 5.04 0.57
N THR A 80 -13.50 5.26 0.35
CA THR A 80 -14.57 4.44 0.91
C THR A 80 -15.28 3.70 -0.24
N GLY A 81 -15.62 2.43 -0.04
CA GLY A 81 -16.35 1.64 -1.04
C GLY A 81 -15.46 0.69 -1.84
N TYR A 82 -15.63 0.64 -3.17
CA TYR A 82 -15.04 -0.41 -4.02
C TYR A 82 -13.78 -0.02 -4.78
N LYS A 83 -13.45 1.27 -4.81
CA LYS A 83 -12.32 1.77 -5.60
C LYS A 83 -11.00 1.23 -5.01
N PRO A 84 -10.05 0.80 -5.84
CA PRO A 84 -8.69 0.57 -5.37
C PRO A 84 -8.01 1.88 -5.00
N ILE A 85 -6.96 1.80 -4.18
CA ILE A 85 -6.03 2.89 -3.91
C ILE A 85 -4.63 2.51 -4.36
N THR A 86 -3.82 3.50 -4.71
CA THR A 86 -2.41 3.30 -5.02
C THR A 86 -1.58 4.48 -4.55
N CYS A 87 -0.72 4.27 -3.55
CA CYS A 87 0.31 5.22 -3.21
C CYS A 87 1.60 4.82 -3.92
N LEU A 88 2.18 5.76 -4.65
CA LEU A 88 3.37 5.56 -5.44
C LEU A 88 4.38 6.63 -5.08
N TYR A 89 5.61 6.22 -4.84
CA TYR A 89 6.75 7.11 -4.80
C TYR A 89 7.86 6.57 -5.69
N HIS A 90 8.53 7.45 -6.42
CA HIS A 90 9.66 7.14 -7.30
C HIS A 90 10.82 8.04 -6.90
N ALA A 91 11.96 7.44 -6.55
CA ALA A 91 13.18 8.19 -6.30
C ALA A 91 13.71 8.70 -7.65
N ASN A 92 13.98 10.00 -7.73
CA ASN A 92 14.62 10.61 -8.89
C ASN A 92 16.13 10.36 -8.88
#